data_AF-A0A809R6C8-F1
#
_entry.id   AF-A0A809R6C8-F1
#
_cell.length_a   1.000
_cell.length_b   1.000
_cell.length_c   1.000
_cell.angle_alpha   90.00
_cell.angle_beta   90.00
_cell.angle_gamma   90.00
#
_symmetry.space_group_name_H-M   'P 1'
#
loop_
_entity.id
_entity.type
_entity.pdbx_description
1 polymer ?
#
loop_
_entity_poly.entity_id
_entity_poly.type
_entity_poly.pdbx_seq_one_letter_code
_entity_poly.pdbx_strand_id
1 'polypeptide(L)'
;MSTEENNQQPPFEDQRLSFDEAVRYVVQRKAAAFAVHPVFEEGDEESPSGARVFVLAADGQGGYTLRYLAGRFFSGAYAADDLIAAEDIPDRVRELRFLPTRFEDEWFSDQIQVLIGKLMSSSGAPAPHMPDYQNAPQKQAAAEVVFPMAFIDAAKKPH
;
A
#
# COMPACT_ATOMS: atom_id res chain seq x y z
N MET A 1 30.09 -7.69 39.01
CA MET A 1 29.05 -6.66 38.87
C MET A 1 29.15 -6.15 37.44
N SER A 2 28.57 -6.89 36.50
CA SER A 2 28.60 -6.52 35.08
C SER A 2 27.33 -5.74 34.79
N THR A 3 27.49 -4.50 34.37
CA THR A 3 26.41 -3.63 33.89
C THR A 3 25.84 -4.21 32.61
N GLU A 4 24.65 -4.83 32.69
CA GLU A 4 23.83 -5.12 31.52
C GLU A 4 23.31 -3.79 30.97
N GLU A 5 23.87 -3.37 29.84
CA GLU A 5 23.34 -2.29 29.01
C GLU A 5 21.93 -2.69 28.58
N ASN A 6 20.95 -2.04 29.20
CA ASN A 6 19.54 -2.12 28.86
C ASN A 6 19.33 -1.54 27.45
N ASN A 7 19.54 -2.38 26.43
CA ASN A 7 19.32 -2.06 25.03
C ASN A 7 17.82 -2.14 24.69
N GLN A 8 16.99 -1.43 25.48
CA GLN A 8 15.59 -1.17 25.16
C GLN A 8 15.57 -0.18 23.99
N GLN A 9 15.65 -0.69 22.77
CA GLN A 9 15.11 0.03 21.62
C GLN A 9 13.67 0.43 21.99
N PRO A 10 13.27 1.70 21.79
CA PRO A 10 11.90 2.10 22.08
C PRO A 10 10.94 1.17 21.33
N PRO A 11 9.78 0.80 21.92
CA PRO A 11 8.80 0.02 21.20
C PRO A 11 8.51 0.73 19.88
N PHE A 12 8.58 -0.01 18.77
CA PHE A 12 8.27 0.51 17.46
C PHE A 12 6.82 1.03 17.51
N GLU A 13 6.64 2.35 17.68
CA GLU A 13 5.31 2.93 17.69
C GLU A 13 4.71 2.71 16.30
N ASP A 14 3.60 1.98 16.25
CA ASP A 14 2.86 1.78 15.00
C ASP A 14 2.27 3.13 14.57
N GLN A 15 3.01 3.85 13.73
CA GLN A 15 2.62 5.15 13.17
C GLN A 15 1.48 5.04 12.16
N ARG A 16 0.92 3.84 11.93
CA ARG A 16 -0.20 3.64 11.02
C ARG A 16 -1.50 4.08 11.68
N LEU A 17 -2.25 4.88 10.96
CA LEU A 17 -3.58 5.38 11.26
C LEU A 17 -4.64 4.31 10.92
N SER A 18 -5.72 4.25 11.69
CA SER A 18 -6.97 3.62 11.21
C SER A 18 -7.53 4.38 10.00
N PHE A 19 -8.48 3.79 9.27
CA PHE A 19 -9.11 4.47 8.14
C PHE A 19 -9.71 5.83 8.51
N ASP A 20 -10.47 5.93 9.61
CA ASP A 20 -11.08 7.20 10.04
C ASP A 20 -10.05 8.26 10.44
N GLU A 21 -8.93 7.84 11.03
CA GLU A 21 -7.81 8.72 11.36
C GLU A 21 -7.07 9.15 10.08
N ALA A 22 -6.89 8.24 9.13
CA ALA A 22 -6.30 8.51 7.84
C ALA A 22 -7.14 9.54 7.10
N VAL A 23 -8.45 9.31 6.91
CA VAL A 23 -9.41 10.24 6.28
C VAL A 23 -9.31 11.64 6.90
N ARG A 24 -9.36 11.73 8.23
CA ARG A 24 -9.20 13.01 8.94
C ARG A 24 -7.86 13.67 8.63
N TYR A 25 -6.77 12.91 8.64
CA TYR A 25 -5.43 13.39 8.30
C TYR A 25 -5.36 13.93 6.87
N VAL A 26 -5.84 13.17 5.88
CA VAL A 26 -5.78 13.56 4.45
C VAL A 26 -6.56 14.85 4.21
N VAL A 27 -7.80 14.93 4.70
CA VAL A 27 -8.68 16.08 4.48
C VAL A 27 -8.14 17.33 5.18
N GLN A 28 -7.72 17.22 6.45
CA GLN A 28 -7.25 18.37 7.23
C GLN A 28 -5.91 18.91 6.73
N ARG A 29 -4.98 18.01 6.35
CA ARG A 29 -3.62 18.40 5.98
C ARG A 29 -3.41 18.53 4.47
N LYS A 30 -4.43 18.22 3.66
CA LYS A 30 -4.31 18.10 2.19
C LYS A 30 -3.14 17.20 1.80
N ALA A 31 -3.04 16.05 2.46
CA ALA A 31 -1.90 15.15 2.39
C ALA A 31 -2.28 13.84 1.68
N ALA A 32 -1.52 12.77 1.91
CA ALA A 32 -1.87 11.42 1.49
C ALA A 32 -1.60 10.41 2.61
N ALA A 33 -2.24 9.24 2.54
CA ALA A 33 -1.91 8.10 3.39
C ALA A 33 -2.07 6.82 2.58
N PHE A 34 -1.28 5.78 2.84
CA PHE A 34 -1.33 4.56 2.04
C PHE A 34 -1.30 3.28 2.88
N ALA A 35 -1.86 2.22 2.32
CA ALA A 35 -1.76 0.86 2.83
C ALA A 35 -1.30 -0.08 1.70
N VAL A 36 -0.59 -1.14 2.08
CA VAL A 36 -0.12 -2.16 1.15
C VAL A 36 -0.55 -3.52 1.66
N HIS A 37 -1.12 -4.33 0.79
CA HIS A 37 -1.48 -5.72 1.07
C HIS A 37 -0.75 -6.64 0.08
N PRO A 38 0.10 -7.58 0.54
CA PRO A 38 0.76 -8.53 -0.34
C PRO A 38 -0.26 -9.46 -1.01
N VAL A 39 0.05 -9.92 -2.22
CA VAL A 39 -0.72 -10.92 -2.97
C VAL A 39 0.13 -12.17 -3.08
N PHE A 40 -0.43 -13.32 -2.71
CA PHE A 40 0.19 -14.64 -2.81
C PHE A 40 -0.52 -15.44 -3.91
N GLU A 41 0.23 -16.25 -4.63
CA GLU A 41 -0.31 -17.14 -5.67
C GLU A 41 -0.68 -18.49 -5.08
N GLU A 42 -1.66 -19.16 -5.70
CA GLU A 42 -2.05 -20.50 -5.27
C GLU A 42 -0.85 -21.46 -5.41
N GLY A 43 -0.42 -22.03 -4.29
CA GLY A 43 0.73 -22.93 -4.21
C GLY A 43 2.03 -22.28 -3.74
N ASP A 44 2.07 -20.96 -3.53
CA ASP A 44 3.21 -20.26 -2.92
C ASP A 44 2.73 -19.24 -1.88
N GLU A 45 2.68 -19.69 -0.62
CA GLU A 45 2.37 -18.85 0.55
C GLU A 45 3.64 -18.25 1.19
N GLU A 46 4.83 -18.65 0.74
CA GLU A 46 6.10 -18.20 1.32
C GLU A 46 6.54 -16.86 0.72
N SER A 47 6.27 -16.63 -0.57
CA SER A 47 6.69 -15.43 -1.29
C SER A 47 5.53 -14.72 -1.98
N PRO A 48 5.30 -13.42 -1.69
CA PRO A 48 4.26 -12.68 -2.38
C PRO A 48 4.66 -12.46 -3.85
N SER A 49 3.73 -12.73 -4.77
CA SER A 49 3.90 -12.53 -6.21
C SER A 49 3.61 -11.09 -6.63
N GLY A 50 2.93 -10.32 -5.78
CA GLY A 50 2.57 -8.93 -6.05
C GLY A 50 2.04 -8.19 -4.84
N ALA A 51 1.44 -7.03 -5.09
CA ALA A 51 0.83 -6.20 -4.06
C ALA A 51 -0.44 -5.51 -4.54
N ARG A 52 -1.27 -5.16 -3.57
CA ARG A 52 -2.36 -4.20 -3.68
C ARG A 52 -1.97 -2.97 -2.87
N VAL A 53 -2.02 -1.80 -3.50
CA VAL A 53 -1.69 -0.51 -2.90
C VAL A 53 -2.95 0.33 -2.87
N PHE A 54 -3.21 0.92 -1.72
CA PHE A 54 -4.38 1.74 -1.45
C PHE A 54 -3.86 3.11 -1.03
N VAL A 55 -4.12 4.16 -1.80
CA VAL A 55 -3.68 5.54 -1.48
C VAL A 55 -4.89 6.42 -1.27
N LEU A 56 -5.09 6.87 -0.03
CA LEU A 56 -6.04 7.91 0.30
C LEU A 56 -5.40 9.28 0.03
N ALA A 57 -6.13 10.15 -0.66
CA ALA A 57 -5.70 11.50 -1.00
C ALA A 57 -6.85 12.49 -0.83
N ALA A 58 -6.54 13.74 -0.48
CA ALA A 58 -7.54 14.81 -0.53
C ALA A 58 -7.93 15.10 -1.99
N ASP A 59 -9.22 15.32 -2.25
CA ASP A 59 -9.74 15.59 -3.60
C ASP A 59 -9.60 17.06 -4.06
N GLY A 60 -9.10 17.93 -3.18
CA GLY A 60 -9.00 19.38 -3.42
C GLY A 60 -10.31 20.16 -3.24
N GLN A 61 -11.46 19.50 -3.10
CA GLN A 61 -12.79 20.08 -2.85
C GLN A 61 -13.26 19.94 -1.39
N GLY A 62 -12.43 19.34 -0.54
CA GLY A 62 -12.71 19.15 0.89
C GLY A 62 -13.17 17.74 1.25
N GLY A 63 -13.21 16.84 0.27
CA GLY A 63 -13.38 15.40 0.46
C GLY A 63 -12.07 14.65 0.24
N TYR A 64 -12.20 13.36 -0.06
CA TYR A 64 -11.08 12.46 -0.27
C TYR A 64 -11.45 11.38 -1.30
N THR A 65 -10.43 10.84 -1.94
CA THR A 65 -10.55 9.72 -2.87
C THR A 65 -9.58 8.61 -2.48
N LEU A 66 -9.83 7.42 -2.99
CA LEU A 66 -8.94 6.27 -2.85
C LEU A 66 -8.43 5.87 -4.23
N ARG A 67 -7.12 5.93 -4.44
CA ARG A 67 -6.49 5.28 -5.59
C ARG A 67 -6.13 3.85 -5.24
N TYR A 68 -6.64 2.90 -5.99
CA TYR A 68 -6.36 1.48 -5.86
C TYR A 68 -5.44 1.03 -6.98
N LEU A 69 -4.30 0.44 -6.62
CA LEU A 69 -3.37 -0.14 -7.58
C LEU A 69 -3.13 -1.60 -7.24
N ALA A 70 -3.07 -2.45 -8.26
CA ALA A 70 -2.67 -3.84 -8.10
C ALA A 70 -1.70 -4.23 -9.19
N GLY A 71 -0.68 -5.00 -8.84
CA GLY A 71 0.34 -5.41 -9.79
C GLY A 71 1.22 -6.53 -9.26
N ARG A 72 1.80 -7.30 -10.18
CA ARG A 72 2.85 -8.27 -9.87
C ARG A 72 4.16 -7.54 -9.61
N PHE A 73 4.95 -8.06 -8.67
CA PHE A 73 6.32 -7.59 -8.52
C PHE A 73 7.13 -7.87 -9.79
N PHE A 74 8.08 -6.99 -10.09
CA PHE A 74 8.96 -7.10 -11.26
C PHE A 74 8.23 -7.05 -12.62
N SER A 75 6.95 -6.68 -12.64
CA SER A 75 6.19 -6.42 -13.87
C SER A 75 6.15 -4.93 -14.18
N GLY A 76 6.15 -4.59 -15.48
CA GLY A 76 6.15 -3.21 -15.97
C GLY A 76 4.76 -2.56 -16.10
N ALA A 77 3.69 -3.27 -15.77
CA ALA A 77 2.33 -2.78 -15.92
C ALA A 77 1.47 -3.21 -14.72
N TYR A 78 0.57 -2.33 -14.28
CA TYR A 78 -0.43 -2.67 -13.28
C TYR A 78 -1.53 -3.54 -13.86
N ALA A 79 -2.03 -4.45 -13.03
CA ALA A 79 -3.27 -5.17 -13.27
C ALA A 79 -4.50 -4.29 -13.02
N ALA A 80 -4.39 -3.29 -12.15
CA ALA A 80 -5.43 -2.29 -11.89
C ALA A 80 -4.81 -0.94 -11.47
N ASP A 81 -5.43 0.16 -11.90
CA ASP A 81 -5.20 1.53 -11.44
C ASP A 81 -6.55 2.27 -11.48
N ASP A 82 -7.28 2.21 -10.37
CA ASP A 82 -8.63 2.75 -10.24
C ASP A 82 -8.66 3.92 -9.27
N LEU A 83 -9.44 4.94 -9.59
CA LEU A 83 -9.75 6.04 -8.67
C LEU A 83 -11.19 5.87 -8.16
N ILE A 84 -11.34 5.68 -6.86
CA ILE A 84 -12.58 5.33 -6.18
C ILE A 84 -13.04 6.52 -5.34
N ALA A 85 -14.31 6.92 -5.50
CA ALA A 85 -14.94 7.96 -4.70
C ALA A 85 -15.19 7.49 -3.26
N ALA A 86 -15.29 8.41 -2.30
CA ALA A 86 -15.38 8.09 -0.87
C ALA A 86 -16.56 7.15 -0.53
N GLU A 87 -17.71 7.36 -1.18
CA GLU A 87 -18.93 6.58 -1.04
C GLU A 87 -18.79 5.13 -1.55
N ASP A 88 -17.89 4.90 -2.51
CA ASP A 88 -17.70 3.61 -3.18
C ASP A 88 -16.55 2.80 -2.56
N ILE A 89 -15.87 3.32 -1.53
CA ILE A 89 -14.76 2.63 -0.86
C ILE A 89 -15.29 1.38 -0.13
N PRO A 90 -14.81 0.17 -0.47
CA PRO A 90 -15.25 -1.06 0.18
C PRO A 90 -14.92 -1.11 1.67
N ASP A 91 -15.79 -1.72 2.48
CA ASP A 91 -15.60 -1.82 3.94
C ASP A 91 -14.29 -2.54 4.32
N ARG A 92 -13.85 -3.51 3.52
CA ARG A 92 -12.55 -4.19 3.71
C ARG A 92 -11.35 -3.24 3.65
N VAL A 93 -11.45 -2.16 2.87
CA VAL A 93 -10.39 -1.13 2.83
C VAL A 93 -10.42 -0.29 4.10
N ARG A 94 -11.61 -0.10 4.70
CA ARG A 94 -11.78 0.64 5.97
C ARG A 94 -11.20 -0.10 7.17
N GLU A 95 -11.03 -1.41 7.07
CA GLU A 95 -10.35 -2.25 8.06
C GLU A 95 -8.81 -2.10 8.01
N LEU A 96 -8.25 -1.49 6.95
CA LEU A 96 -6.80 -1.35 6.78
C LEU A 96 -6.20 -0.25 7.66
N ARG A 97 -4.90 -0.39 7.91
CA ARG A 97 -4.07 0.58 8.63
C ARG A 97 -3.20 1.34 7.62
N PHE A 98 -3.33 2.66 7.60
CA PHE A 98 -2.71 3.54 6.62
C PHE A 98 -1.54 4.30 7.24
N LEU A 99 -0.43 4.37 6.52
CA LEU A 99 0.71 5.18 6.91
C LEU A 99 0.62 6.54 6.21
N PRO A 100 0.77 7.68 6.93
CA PRO A 100 0.90 9.00 6.31
C PRO A 100 1.98 9.00 5.23
N THR A 101 1.78 9.72 4.13
CA THR A 101 2.76 9.82 3.04
C THR A 101 2.54 11.06 2.18
N ARG A 102 3.39 11.22 1.17
CA ARG A 102 3.17 12.07 -0.01
C ARG A 102 3.33 11.23 -1.27
N PHE A 103 2.82 11.71 -2.38
CA PHE A 103 3.05 11.13 -3.69
C PHE A 103 3.22 12.23 -4.74
N GLU A 104 3.76 11.83 -5.89
CA GLU A 104 3.72 12.61 -7.13
C GLU A 104 2.99 11.75 -8.17
N ASP A 105 2.20 12.36 -9.05
CA ASP A 105 1.35 11.63 -9.99
C ASP A 105 2.14 10.69 -10.92
N GLU A 106 3.37 11.07 -11.26
CA GLU A 106 4.28 10.26 -12.07
C GLU A 106 4.68 8.94 -11.41
N TRP A 107 4.63 8.83 -10.07
CA TRP A 107 5.01 7.60 -9.36
C TRP A 107 4.03 6.45 -9.64
N PHE A 108 2.79 6.76 -9.99
CA PHE A 108 1.79 5.76 -10.40
C PHE A 108 2.04 5.23 -11.82
N SER A 109 3.15 5.58 -12.46
CA SER A 109 3.63 4.90 -13.67
C SER A 109 4.82 3.97 -13.40
N ASP A 110 5.33 3.94 -12.16
CA ASP A 110 6.44 3.07 -11.78
C ASP A 110 6.00 1.62 -11.54
N GLN A 111 6.97 0.70 -11.53
CA GLN A 111 6.70 -0.67 -11.07
C GLN A 111 6.20 -0.67 -9.63
N ILE A 112 5.33 -1.63 -9.28
CA ILE A 112 4.62 -1.60 -7.99
C ILE A 112 5.56 -1.60 -6.79
N GLN A 113 6.68 -2.34 -6.83
CA GLN A 113 7.69 -2.31 -5.77
C GLN A 113 8.41 -0.97 -5.65
N VAL A 114 8.62 -0.27 -6.78
CA VAL A 114 9.24 1.06 -6.80
C VAL A 114 8.27 2.09 -6.22
N LEU A 115 6.99 2.03 -6.61
CA LEU A 115 5.93 2.85 -6.02
C LEU A 115 5.86 2.66 -4.50
N ILE A 116 5.79 1.40 -4.03
CA ILE A 116 5.77 1.08 -2.59
C ILE A 116 6.99 1.67 -1.89
N GLY A 117 8.18 1.54 -2.49
CA GLY A 117 9.41 2.11 -1.95
C GLY A 117 9.37 3.64 -1.81
N LYS A 118 8.84 4.34 -2.83
CA LYS A 118 8.70 5.81 -2.82
C LYS A 118 7.65 6.27 -1.79
N LEU A 119 6.51 5.60 -1.70
CA LEU A 119 5.47 5.88 -0.70
C LEU A 119 5.96 5.67 0.73
N MET A 120 6.68 4.57 0.98
CA MET A 120 7.26 4.30 2.30
C MET A 120 8.38 5.29 2.65
N SER A 121 9.28 5.61 1.72
CA SER A 121 10.34 6.61 1.96
C SER A 121 9.78 8.01 2.24
N SER A 122 8.61 8.29 1.69
CA SER A 122 7.88 9.54 1.87
C SER A 122 7.04 9.60 3.15
N SER A 123 6.98 8.50 3.91
CA SER A 123 6.11 8.39 5.07
C SER A 123 6.64 9.03 6.36
N GLY A 124 7.85 9.59 6.33
CA GLY A 124 8.53 10.10 7.52
C GLY A 124 8.96 8.99 8.51
N ALA A 125 8.53 7.75 8.28
CA ALA A 125 8.91 6.55 9.00
C ALA A 125 9.75 5.65 8.08
N PRO A 126 11.06 5.91 7.92
CA PRO A 126 11.91 5.03 7.13
C PRO A 126 11.90 3.63 7.76
N ALA A 127 11.48 2.62 6.99
CA ALA A 127 11.69 1.23 7.38
C ALA A 127 13.20 0.94 7.29
N PRO A 128 13.90 0.60 8.40
CA PRO A 128 15.36 0.46 8.43
C PRO A 128 15.93 -0.64 7.51
N HIS A 129 15.07 -1.46 6.90
CA HIS A 129 15.43 -2.65 6.12
C HIS A 129 14.77 -2.70 4.75
N MET A 130 14.42 -1.55 4.14
CA MET A 130 13.86 -1.56 2.80
C MET A 130 14.92 -1.95 1.75
N PRO A 131 14.70 -2.99 0.94
CA PRO A 131 15.54 -3.27 -0.22
C PRO A 131 15.48 -2.10 -1.21
N ASP A 132 16.62 -1.76 -1.82
CA ASP A 132 16.69 -0.71 -2.84
C ASP A 132 16.04 -1.19 -4.16
N TYR A 133 14.71 -1.10 -4.21
CA TYR A 133 13.94 -1.46 -5.40
C TYR A 133 14.12 -0.46 -6.55
N GLN A 134 14.67 0.73 -6.31
CA GLN A 134 14.93 1.72 -7.36
C GLN A 134 16.09 1.28 -8.26
N ASN A 135 17.10 0.63 -7.68
CA ASN A 135 18.27 0.11 -8.41
C ASN A 135 18.21 -1.41 -8.66
N ALA A 136 17.13 -2.08 -8.28
CA ALA A 136 16.98 -3.52 -8.46
C ALA A 136 16.89 -3.89 -9.95
N PRO A 137 17.64 -4.90 -10.43
CA PRO A 137 17.61 -5.31 -11.83
C PRO A 137 16.21 -5.76 -12.26
N GLN A 138 15.68 -5.14 -13.31
CA GLN A 138 14.37 -5.47 -13.88
C GLN A 138 14.41 -6.89 -14.49
N LYS A 139 13.62 -7.82 -13.95
CA LYS A 139 13.35 -9.11 -14.60
C LYS A 139 12.01 -9.01 -15.32
N GLN A 140 12.01 -8.83 -16.63
CA GLN A 140 10.80 -8.85 -17.45
C GLN A 140 10.14 -10.25 -17.33
N ALA A 141 9.01 -10.33 -16.62
CA ALA A 141 8.15 -11.51 -16.67
C ALA A 141 7.06 -11.31 -17.75
N ALA A 142 6.90 -12.31 -18.60
CA ALA A 142 6.02 -12.30 -19.76
C ALA A 142 4.54 -12.12 -19.38
N ALA A 143 3.81 -11.47 -20.29
CA ALA A 143 2.42 -11.08 -20.18
C ALA A 143 1.44 -12.26 -20.08
N GLU A 144 0.24 -11.93 -19.58
CA GLU A 144 -1.00 -12.71 -19.49
C GLU A 144 -1.23 -13.51 -18.20
N VAL A 145 -1.71 -12.82 -17.15
CA VAL A 145 -2.76 -13.35 -16.27
C VAL A 145 -3.68 -12.20 -15.84
N VAL A 146 -4.98 -12.31 -16.11
CA VAL A 146 -6.04 -11.38 -15.68
C VAL A 146 -6.32 -11.62 -14.20
N PHE A 147 -6.23 -10.59 -13.36
CA PHE A 147 -6.61 -10.66 -11.94
C PHE A 147 -8.04 -10.13 -11.76
N PRO A 148 -9.03 -10.98 -11.46
CA PRO A 148 -10.42 -10.54 -11.35
C PRO A 148 -10.65 -9.73 -10.06
N MET A 149 -11.51 -8.69 -10.16
CA MET A 149 -12.06 -7.90 -9.04
C MET A 149 -12.84 -8.73 -7.99
N ALA A 150 -13.03 -10.02 -8.20
CA ALA A 150 -13.86 -10.91 -7.38
C ALA A 150 -13.43 -11.05 -5.91
N PHE A 151 -12.24 -10.58 -5.54
CA PHE A 151 -11.81 -10.57 -4.13
C PHE A 151 -12.52 -9.53 -3.26
N ILE A 152 -13.19 -8.53 -3.87
CA ILE A 152 -13.96 -7.52 -3.13
C ILE A 152 -15.37 -8.05 -2.79
N ASP A 153 -15.90 -9.03 -3.54
CA ASP A 153 -17.29 -9.49 -3.45
C ASP A 153 -17.51 -10.86 -2.78
N ALA A 154 -16.44 -11.54 -2.34
CA ALA A 154 -16.53 -12.90 -1.80
C ALA A 154 -17.02 -12.93 -0.34
N ALA A 155 -18.27 -12.54 -0.11
CA ALA A 155 -19.01 -12.83 1.11
C ALA A 155 -20.42 -13.35 0.79
N LYS A 156 -20.51 -14.62 0.35
CA LYS A 156 -21.65 -15.47 0.74
C LYS A 156 -21.30 -16.95 0.58
N LYS A 157 -20.98 -17.63 1.68
CA LYS A 157 -21.19 -19.08 1.76
C LYS A 157 -22.71 -19.31 1.81
N PRO A 158 -23.31 -20.11 0.92
CA PRO A 158 -24.64 -20.63 1.17
C PRO A 158 -24.55 -21.81 2.16
N HIS A 159 -25.58 -21.87 3.00
CA HIS A 159 -26.00 -22.84 4.00
C HIS A 159 -25.31 -24.21 4.07
#